data_AF-A0A952LPF9-F1
#
_entry.id   AF-A0A952LPF9-F1
#
_cell.length_a   1.000
_cell.length_b   1.000
_cell.length_c   1.000
_cell.angle_alpha   90.00
_cell.angle_beta   90.00
_cell.angle_gamma   90.00
#
_symmetry.space_group_name_H-M   'P 1'
#
loop_
_entity.id
_entity.type
_entity.pdbx_description
1 polymer ?
#
loop_
_entity_poly.entity_id
_entity_poly.type
_entity_poly.pdbx_seq_one_letter_code
_entity_poly.pdbx_strand_id
1 'polypeptide(L)'
;DFPEDHLHHRGIFWTWHQLFIDTTQVADPWLCSGIKWEIDSIERLVSAKKAILKIRINWEVNYNNMPYQIIREETEITYFPTENGYKLLFRIELNPLGNNIKLGGSDDEKGYGGFSFRMKLNDSTSFHTNDGSIEPKNLAMELGNWVEVQNIENHNIKVENLSDSKIPFKGWILRKKKSMQNAAIPGRKLLDLEKGNPLVLEHSLEVSL
;
A
#
# COMPACT_ATOMS: atom_id res chain seq x y z
N ASP A 1 -8.35 11.53 9.74
CA ASP A 1 -7.73 10.23 9.38
C ASP A 1 -8.75 9.11 9.20
N PHE A 2 -9.97 9.23 9.75
CA PHE A 2 -11.03 8.23 9.60
C PHE A 2 -12.09 8.75 8.62
N PRO A 3 -12.12 8.28 7.36
CA PRO A 3 -13.21 8.62 6.46
C PRO A 3 -14.46 7.84 6.88
N GLU A 4 -15.61 8.50 6.94
CA GLU A 4 -16.87 7.89 7.44
C GLU A 4 -17.30 6.67 6.61
N ASP A 5 -16.98 6.68 5.32
CA ASP A 5 -17.33 5.64 4.36
C ASP A 5 -16.37 4.43 4.38
N HIS A 6 -15.14 4.59 4.90
CA HIS A 6 -14.11 3.53 4.90
C HIS A 6 -13.16 3.64 6.09
N LEU A 7 -13.66 3.40 7.31
CA LEU A 7 -12.91 3.62 8.57
C LEU A 7 -11.54 2.90 8.65
N HIS A 8 -11.36 1.81 7.91
CA HIS A 8 -10.14 1.02 7.82
C HIS A 8 -9.05 1.63 6.92
N HIS A 9 -9.40 2.55 6.03
CA HIS A 9 -8.41 3.30 5.23
C HIS A 9 -7.90 4.48 6.04
N ARG A 10 -6.94 4.23 6.95
CA ARG A 10 -6.36 5.25 7.85
C ARG A 10 -4.86 5.03 8.03
N GLY A 11 -4.11 6.08 8.38
CA GLY A 11 -2.67 5.99 8.54
C GLY A 11 -1.98 5.45 7.29
N ILE A 12 -1.15 4.42 7.45
CA ILE A 12 -0.46 3.73 6.35
C ILE A 12 -1.08 2.34 6.20
N PHE A 13 -1.44 1.97 4.97
CA PHE A 13 -2.07 0.68 4.67
C PHE A 13 -1.81 0.27 3.22
N TRP A 14 -2.05 -0.99 2.90
CA TRP A 14 -2.03 -1.52 1.53
C TRP A 14 -3.22 -2.45 1.35
N THR A 15 -3.92 -2.31 0.22
CA THR A 15 -5.08 -3.15 -0.09
C THR A 15 -5.46 -3.06 -1.58
N TRP A 16 -6.36 -3.91 -2.05
CA TRP A 16 -6.71 -4.10 -3.46
C TRP A 16 -8.19 -4.42 -3.60
N HIS A 17 -8.83 -3.96 -4.67
CA HIS A 17 -10.25 -4.25 -4.93
C HIS A 17 -10.47 -5.63 -5.56
N GLN A 18 -9.49 -6.10 -6.33
CA GLN A 18 -9.61 -7.32 -7.11
C GLN A 18 -8.70 -8.40 -6.52
N LEU A 19 -9.30 -9.46 -5.98
CA LEU A 19 -8.59 -10.70 -5.64
C LEU A 19 -9.33 -11.88 -6.30
N PHE A 20 -8.64 -12.56 -7.21
CA PHE A 20 -9.21 -13.58 -8.07
C PHE A 20 -8.50 -14.93 -7.90
N ILE A 21 -9.27 -16.00 -8.09
CA ILE A 21 -8.76 -17.34 -8.43
C ILE A 21 -9.33 -17.67 -9.81
N ASP A 22 -8.47 -17.98 -10.77
CA ASP A 22 -8.81 -18.18 -12.19
C ASP A 22 -9.51 -16.95 -12.80
N THR A 23 -10.84 -16.99 -12.91
CA THR A 23 -11.71 -15.93 -13.43
C THR A 23 -12.75 -15.46 -12.40
N THR A 24 -12.77 -16.06 -11.21
CA THR A 24 -13.75 -15.75 -10.16
C THR A 24 -13.12 -14.80 -9.16
N GLN A 25 -13.76 -13.65 -8.93
CA GLN A 25 -13.39 -12.78 -7.83
C GLN A 25 -13.81 -13.44 -6.52
N VAL A 26 -12.83 -13.78 -5.69
CA VAL A 26 -13.06 -14.48 -4.42
C VAL A 26 -13.18 -13.51 -3.23
N ALA A 27 -12.63 -12.30 -3.38
CA ALA A 27 -12.72 -11.26 -2.36
C ALA A 27 -12.53 -9.84 -2.94
N ASP A 28 -12.91 -8.86 -2.14
CA ASP A 28 -12.51 -7.46 -2.25
C ASP A 28 -11.82 -7.05 -0.93
N PRO A 29 -10.48 -7.19 -0.85
CA PRO A 29 -9.69 -6.75 0.30
C PRO A 29 -9.84 -5.26 0.64
N TRP A 30 -10.09 -4.42 -0.36
CA TRP A 30 -10.28 -2.98 -0.20
C TRP A 30 -11.52 -2.66 0.62
N LEU A 31 -12.58 -3.42 0.42
CA LEU A 31 -13.84 -3.35 1.17
C LEU A 31 -13.89 -4.30 2.39
N CYS A 32 -12.80 -5.02 2.67
CA CYS A 32 -12.77 -6.08 3.70
C CYS A 32 -13.88 -7.13 3.50
N SER A 33 -14.17 -7.48 2.24
CA SER A 33 -15.28 -8.38 1.86
C SER A 33 -14.75 -9.71 1.32
N GLY A 34 -15.31 -10.82 1.80
CA GLY A 34 -14.95 -12.17 1.33
C GLY A 34 -13.56 -12.67 1.77
N ILE A 35 -12.85 -11.91 2.61
CA ILE A 35 -11.49 -12.19 3.06
C ILE A 35 -11.37 -12.07 4.59
N LYS A 36 -10.45 -12.84 5.17
CA LYS A 36 -9.98 -12.72 6.55
C LYS A 36 -8.47 -12.68 6.58
N TRP A 37 -7.92 -11.99 7.59
CA TRP A 37 -6.49 -11.94 7.85
C TRP A 37 -6.21 -12.57 9.21
N GLU A 38 -5.47 -13.67 9.20
CA GLU A 38 -5.04 -14.36 10.40
C GLU A 38 -3.57 -14.07 10.66
N ILE A 39 -3.26 -13.44 11.78
CA ILE A 39 -1.88 -13.19 12.19
C ILE A 39 -1.28 -14.51 12.66
N ASP A 40 -0.28 -15.01 11.93
CA ASP A 40 0.48 -16.21 12.29
C ASP A 40 1.55 -15.90 13.32
N SER A 41 2.31 -14.82 13.12
CA SER A 41 3.38 -14.44 14.03
C SER A 41 3.69 -12.96 14.01
N ILE A 42 4.22 -12.47 15.13
CA ILE A 42 4.74 -11.11 15.27
C ILE A 42 6.10 -11.18 15.97
N GLU A 43 7.13 -10.65 15.33
CA GLU A 43 8.46 -10.48 15.91
C GLU A 43 8.78 -8.99 16.06
N ARG A 44 9.40 -8.62 17.18
CA ARG A 44 9.80 -7.24 17.47
C ARG A 44 11.26 -7.20 17.88
N LEU A 45 12.04 -6.36 17.21
CA LEU A 45 13.44 -6.12 17.52
C LEU A 45 13.63 -4.63 17.74
N VAL A 46 14.15 -4.24 18.90
CA VAL A 46 14.35 -2.83 19.25
C VAL A 46 15.80 -2.61 19.67
N SER A 47 16.39 -1.56 19.13
CA SER A 47 17.71 -1.06 19.48
C SER A 47 17.67 0.46 19.64
N ALA A 48 18.75 1.06 20.13
CA ALA A 48 18.82 2.51 20.35
C ALA A 48 18.60 3.35 19.07
N LYS A 49 18.84 2.81 17.88
CA LYS A 49 18.81 3.56 16.60
C LYS A 49 17.83 3.00 15.57
N LYS A 50 17.13 1.91 15.90
CA LYS A 50 16.27 1.19 14.96
C LYS A 50 15.28 0.31 15.71
N ALA A 51 14.05 0.25 15.21
CA ALA A 51 13.08 -0.78 15.59
C ALA A 51 12.61 -1.54 14.34
N ILE A 52 12.37 -2.83 14.47
CA ILE A 52 11.83 -3.70 13.42
C ILE A 52 10.59 -4.39 13.95
N LEU A 53 9.52 -4.35 13.17
CA LEU A 53 8.33 -5.16 13.35
C LEU A 53 8.23 -6.10 12.15
N LYS A 54 8.28 -7.41 12.40
CA LYS A 54 7.98 -8.41 11.37
C LYS A 54 6.66 -9.08 11.70
N ILE A 55 5.80 -9.22 10.70
CA ILE A 55 4.47 -9.80 10.83
C ILE A 55 4.30 -10.83 9.73
N ARG A 56 3.84 -12.03 10.09
CA ARG A 56 3.32 -12.99 9.11
C ARG A 56 1.81 -13.06 9.23
N ILE A 57 1.12 -12.91 8.10
CA ILE A 57 -0.34 -12.90 8.02
C ILE A 57 -0.77 -13.89 6.95
N ASN A 58 -1.72 -14.78 7.25
CA ASN A 58 -2.36 -15.62 6.25
C ASN A 58 -3.66 -14.95 5.81
N TRP A 59 -3.82 -14.76 4.50
CA TRP A 59 -5.04 -14.29 3.89
C TRP A 59 -5.92 -15.51 3.59
N GLU A 60 -7.13 -15.52 4.13
CA GLU A 60 -8.09 -16.61 3.95
C GLU A 60 -9.32 -16.10 3.20
N VAL A 61 -9.78 -16.87 2.22
CA VAL A 61 -11.06 -16.64 1.50
C VAL A 61 -11.92 -17.89 1.60
N ASN A 62 -13.22 -17.77 1.34
CA ASN A 62 -14.06 -18.94 1.11
C ASN A 62 -14.03 -19.30 -0.38
N TYR A 63 -13.52 -20.47 -0.71
CA TYR A 63 -13.45 -20.97 -2.08
C TYR A 63 -13.99 -22.40 -2.13
N ASN A 64 -14.93 -22.67 -3.06
CA ASN A 64 -15.65 -23.95 -3.14
C ASN A 64 -16.29 -24.40 -1.81
N ASN A 65 -16.88 -23.45 -1.07
CA ASN A 65 -17.52 -23.66 0.24
C ASN A 65 -16.57 -24.13 1.35
N MET A 66 -15.26 -23.90 1.21
CA MET A 66 -14.27 -24.20 2.25
C MET A 66 -13.34 -23.00 2.49
N PRO A 67 -12.86 -22.81 3.73
CA PRO A 67 -11.76 -21.90 4.02
C PRO A 67 -10.52 -22.26 3.19
N TYR A 68 -9.92 -21.27 2.55
CA TYR A 68 -8.74 -21.43 1.73
C TYR A 68 -7.73 -20.31 2.00
N GLN A 69 -6.58 -20.68 2.56
CA GLN A 69 -5.45 -19.77 2.68
C GLN A 69 -4.84 -19.55 1.30
N ILE A 70 -5.02 -18.33 0.77
CA ILE A 70 -4.70 -18.01 -0.61
C ILE A 70 -3.34 -17.32 -0.74
N ILE A 71 -3.00 -16.45 0.21
CA ILE A 71 -1.76 -15.68 0.23
C ILE A 71 -1.17 -15.73 1.64
N ARG A 72 0.15 -15.92 1.74
CA ARG A 72 0.91 -15.63 2.94
C ARG A 72 1.60 -14.29 2.75
N GLU A 73 1.27 -13.33 3.59
CA GLU A 73 1.94 -12.05 3.66
C GLU A 73 3.06 -12.09 4.71
N GLU A 74 4.27 -11.68 4.33
CA GLU A 74 5.36 -11.40 5.25
C GLU A 74 5.74 -9.92 5.14
N THR A 75 5.43 -9.17 6.20
CA THR A 75 5.62 -7.72 6.25
C THR A 75 6.69 -7.37 7.26
N GLU A 76 7.73 -6.67 6.83
CA GLU A 76 8.72 -6.02 7.68
C GLU A 76 8.55 -4.50 7.64
N ILE A 77 8.41 -3.90 8.82
CA ILE A 77 8.43 -2.46 9.01
C ILE A 77 9.66 -2.12 9.84
N THR A 78 10.59 -1.37 9.24
CA THR A 78 11.77 -0.86 9.94
C THR A 78 11.60 0.64 10.21
N TYR A 79 11.74 1.04 11.47
CA TYR A 79 11.79 2.42 11.92
C TYR A 79 13.22 2.89 12.15
N PHE A 80 13.53 4.12 11.70
CA PHE A 80 14.73 4.87 12.01
C PHE A 80 14.38 6.28 12.52
N PRO A 81 14.91 6.73 13.66
CA PRO A 81 14.83 8.15 14.03
C PRO A 81 15.73 9.00 13.12
N THR A 82 15.30 10.21 12.79
CA THR A 82 16.13 11.23 12.11
C THR A 82 16.26 12.47 13.00
N GLU A 83 17.08 13.44 12.62
CA GLU A 83 17.28 14.66 13.42
C GLU A 83 15.96 15.43 13.63
N ASN A 84 15.14 15.54 12.58
CA ASN A 84 13.87 16.29 12.59
C ASN A 84 12.67 15.40 12.26
N GLY A 85 12.65 14.15 12.74
CA GLY A 85 11.51 13.25 12.53
C GLY A 85 11.90 11.78 12.50
N TYR A 86 11.38 11.04 11.51
CA TYR A 86 11.67 9.61 11.37
C TYR A 86 11.47 9.09 9.96
N LYS A 87 12.05 7.93 9.69
CA LYS A 87 11.87 7.16 8.46
C LYS A 87 11.34 5.77 8.76
N LEU A 88 10.36 5.32 7.98
CA LEU A 88 9.85 3.96 7.95
C LEU A 88 10.25 3.32 6.62
N LEU A 89 10.77 2.10 6.67
CA LEU A 89 10.90 1.23 5.51
C LEU A 89 9.86 0.13 5.62
N PHE A 90 9.09 -0.07 4.56
CA PHE A 90 8.12 -1.15 4.42
C PHE A 90 8.64 -2.11 3.38
N ARG A 91 8.62 -3.39 3.73
CA ARG A 91 8.82 -4.49 2.80
C ARG A 91 7.69 -5.48 2.99
N ILE A 92 6.81 -5.56 2.00
CA ILE A 92 5.59 -6.36 2.01
C ILE A 92 5.74 -7.45 0.95
N GLU A 93 5.89 -8.69 1.39
CA GLU A 93 5.88 -9.83 0.47
C GLU A 93 4.52 -10.51 0.46
N LEU A 94 3.91 -10.65 -0.72
CA LEU A 94 2.71 -11.46 -0.93
C LEU A 94 3.09 -12.76 -1.64
N ASN A 95 3.12 -13.86 -0.88
CA ASN A 95 3.43 -15.19 -1.36
C ASN A 95 2.13 -15.95 -1.68
N PRO A 96 1.76 -16.16 -2.96
CA PRO A 96 0.62 -16.98 -3.32
C PRO A 96 0.83 -18.45 -2.91
N LEU A 97 -0.15 -19.04 -2.23
CA LEU A 97 -0.12 -20.43 -1.76
C LEU A 97 -0.74 -21.41 -2.79
N GLY A 98 -1.62 -20.88 -3.65
CA GLY A 98 -2.26 -21.57 -4.77
C GLY A 98 -1.71 -21.20 -6.14
N ASN A 99 -2.39 -21.66 -7.18
CA ASN A 99 -2.13 -21.29 -8.57
C ASN A 99 -3.21 -20.32 -9.06
N ASN A 100 -2.93 -19.60 -10.16
CA ASN A 100 -3.88 -18.72 -10.85
C ASN A 100 -4.51 -17.64 -9.95
N ILE A 101 -3.76 -17.18 -8.94
CA ILE A 101 -4.15 -16.08 -8.07
C ILE A 101 -3.83 -14.78 -8.79
N LYS A 102 -4.79 -13.84 -8.83
CA LYS A 102 -4.58 -12.53 -9.45
C LYS A 102 -5.01 -11.41 -8.53
N LEU A 103 -4.27 -10.31 -8.58
CA LEU A 103 -4.46 -9.13 -7.76
C LEU A 103 -4.62 -7.89 -8.64
N GLY A 104 -5.52 -6.97 -8.28
CA GLY A 104 -5.75 -5.75 -9.05
C GLY A 104 -6.34 -4.62 -8.21
N GLY A 105 -6.12 -3.38 -8.65
CA GLY A 105 -6.75 -2.20 -8.07
C GLY A 105 -8.24 -2.09 -8.44
N SER A 106 -8.84 -0.93 -8.24
CA SER A 106 -10.24 -0.70 -8.67
C SER A 106 -10.41 -0.96 -10.17
N ASP A 107 -11.54 -1.55 -10.56
CA ASP A 107 -11.92 -1.74 -11.98
C ASP A 107 -12.47 -0.45 -12.63
N ASP A 108 -11.92 0.69 -12.23
CA ASP A 108 -12.19 2.00 -12.82
C ASP A 108 -10.89 2.61 -13.35
N GLU A 109 -10.99 3.76 -14.01
CA GLU A 109 -9.83 4.43 -14.62
C GLU A 109 -8.79 4.90 -13.60
N LYS A 110 -9.14 4.97 -12.31
CA LYS A 110 -8.21 5.38 -11.25
C LYS A 110 -7.29 4.22 -10.89
N GLY A 111 -7.85 3.02 -10.73
CA GLY A 111 -7.07 1.83 -10.38
C GLY A 111 -6.48 1.87 -8.96
N TYR A 112 -7.23 2.32 -7.96
CA TYR A 112 -6.79 2.34 -6.57
C TYR A 112 -6.39 0.95 -6.09
N GLY A 113 -5.16 0.84 -5.56
CA GLY A 113 -4.64 -0.42 -5.04
C GLY A 113 -3.17 -0.28 -4.66
N GLY A 114 -2.70 -1.16 -3.78
CA GLY A 114 -1.33 -1.11 -3.28
C GLY A 114 -1.16 -0.14 -2.11
N PHE A 115 0.06 0.36 -1.95
CA PHE A 115 0.46 1.13 -0.78
C PHE A 115 -0.18 2.52 -0.74
N SER A 116 -0.74 2.86 0.40
CA SER A 116 -1.51 4.08 0.61
C SER A 116 -1.19 4.70 1.95
N PHE A 117 -1.25 6.03 1.99
CA PHE A 117 -1.15 6.77 3.25
C PHE A 117 -2.18 7.89 3.31
N ARG A 118 -2.62 8.19 4.53
CA ARG A 118 -3.48 9.32 4.85
C ARG A 118 -2.79 10.25 5.83
N MET A 119 -3.02 11.53 5.60
CA MET A 119 -2.62 12.61 6.49
C MET A 119 -3.70 13.69 6.47
N LYS A 120 -3.67 14.59 7.46
CA LYS A 120 -4.56 15.75 7.45
C LYS A 120 -4.09 16.73 6.38
N LEU A 121 -4.98 17.02 5.43
CA LEU A 121 -4.74 17.98 4.35
C LEU A 121 -5.50 19.28 4.67
N ASN A 122 -4.91 20.40 4.29
CA ASN A 122 -5.46 21.76 4.41
C ASN A 122 -5.15 22.56 3.13
N ASP A 123 -5.59 23.81 3.08
CA ASP A 123 -5.41 24.63 1.88
C ASP A 123 -3.94 25.04 1.62
N SER A 124 -3.04 24.86 2.60
CA SER A 124 -1.59 25.05 2.44
C SER A 124 -0.85 23.78 1.99
N THR A 125 -1.56 22.66 1.79
CA THR A 125 -0.96 21.41 1.34
C THR A 125 -0.46 21.53 -0.10
N SER A 126 0.81 21.17 -0.32
CA SER A 126 1.45 21.16 -1.64
C SER A 126 2.12 19.81 -1.93
N PHE A 127 2.31 19.52 -3.21
CA PHE A 127 2.86 18.24 -3.69
C PHE A 127 4.09 18.53 -4.53
N HIS A 128 5.15 17.75 -4.32
CA HIS A 128 6.43 17.93 -4.99
C HIS A 128 7.00 16.60 -5.47
N THR A 129 7.74 16.65 -6.58
CA THR A 129 8.50 15.55 -7.17
C THR A 129 9.88 16.07 -7.61
N ASN A 130 10.67 15.23 -8.28
CA ASN A 130 11.93 15.67 -8.91
C ASN A 130 11.73 16.82 -9.91
N ASP A 131 10.54 16.93 -10.51
CA ASP A 131 10.22 17.93 -11.54
C ASP A 131 9.64 19.23 -10.93
N GLY A 132 9.62 19.32 -9.59
CA GLY A 132 9.10 20.46 -8.84
C GLY A 132 7.67 20.25 -8.34
N SER A 133 6.95 21.36 -8.18
CA SER A 133 5.58 21.32 -7.64
C SER A 133 4.58 20.81 -8.67
N ILE A 134 3.64 19.97 -8.23
CA ILE A 134 2.62 19.37 -9.08
C ILE A 134 1.21 19.61 -8.52
N GLU A 135 0.24 19.59 -9.43
CA GLU A 135 -1.17 19.67 -9.12
C GLU A 135 -1.82 18.29 -9.25
N PRO A 136 -2.41 17.72 -8.18
CA PRO A 136 -3.08 16.43 -8.23
C PRO A 136 -4.20 16.38 -9.28
N LYS A 137 -4.22 15.30 -10.06
CA LYS A 137 -5.27 15.01 -11.05
C LYS A 137 -6.19 13.90 -10.56
N ASN A 138 -7.35 13.75 -11.21
CA ASN A 138 -8.29 12.68 -10.86
C ASN A 138 -7.70 11.28 -11.11
N LEU A 139 -6.98 11.08 -12.20
CA LEU A 139 -6.34 9.80 -12.55
C LEU A 139 -4.95 9.68 -11.92
N ALA A 140 -4.41 8.45 -11.93
CA ALA A 140 -3.03 8.20 -11.55
C ALA A 140 -2.07 9.03 -12.43
N MET A 141 -1.05 9.58 -11.79
CA MET A 141 -0.04 10.41 -12.44
C MET A 141 1.27 9.63 -12.48
N GLU A 142 1.81 9.40 -13.68
CA GLU A 142 3.17 8.88 -13.86
C GLU A 142 4.18 9.94 -13.44
N LEU A 143 4.42 10.01 -12.14
CA LEU A 143 5.48 10.79 -11.54
C LEU A 143 6.66 9.84 -11.28
N GLY A 144 7.83 10.40 -10.98
CA GLY A 144 8.98 9.61 -10.55
C GLY A 144 8.66 8.68 -9.37
N ASN A 145 9.68 7.97 -8.91
CA ASN A 145 9.51 6.96 -7.87
C ASN A 145 9.17 7.54 -6.48
N TRP A 146 9.11 8.86 -6.29
CA TRP A 146 8.71 9.47 -5.03
C TRP A 146 7.79 10.67 -5.21
N VAL A 147 7.02 10.96 -4.17
CA VAL A 147 6.23 12.18 -3.99
C VAL A 147 6.42 12.71 -2.57
N GLU A 148 6.52 14.02 -2.41
CA GLU A 148 6.47 14.69 -1.12
C GLU A 148 5.18 15.48 -0.99
N VAL A 149 4.48 15.28 0.12
CA VAL A 149 3.29 16.02 0.51
C VAL A 149 3.69 16.93 1.67
N GLN A 150 3.78 18.22 1.39
CA GLN A 150 4.14 19.22 2.37
C GLN A 150 2.88 19.85 2.95
N ASN A 151 2.83 19.93 4.28
CA ASN A 151 1.81 20.67 5.00
C ASN A 151 2.51 21.55 6.04
N ILE A 152 2.69 22.82 5.70
CA ILE A 152 3.49 23.80 6.46
C ILE A 152 3.07 23.90 7.93
N GLU A 153 1.79 23.63 8.24
CA GLU A 153 1.26 23.72 9.60
C GLU A 153 1.40 22.43 10.42
N ASN A 154 1.84 21.34 9.79
CA ASN A 154 1.86 20.02 10.41
C ASN A 154 3.20 19.32 10.19
N HIS A 155 3.31 18.51 9.15
CA HIS A 155 4.43 17.61 8.89
C HIS A 155 4.59 17.48 7.37
N ASN A 156 5.81 17.26 6.93
CA ASN A 156 6.10 16.85 5.55
C ASN A 156 6.20 15.34 5.50
N ILE A 157 5.53 14.72 4.52
CA ILE A 157 5.61 13.27 4.29
C ILE A 157 6.15 13.04 2.88
N LYS A 158 7.34 12.45 2.80
CA LYS A 158 7.92 11.98 1.55
C LYS A 158 7.77 10.47 1.46
N VAL A 159 7.14 9.98 0.40
CA VAL A 159 6.99 8.56 0.13
C VAL A 159 7.69 8.20 -1.16
N GLU A 160 8.48 7.12 -1.11
CA GLU A 160 9.21 6.58 -2.25
C GLU A 160 8.79 5.12 -2.48
N ASN A 161 8.54 4.78 -3.74
CA ASN A 161 8.43 3.42 -4.23
C ASN A 161 9.83 2.89 -4.58
N LEU A 162 10.24 1.87 -3.83
CA LEU A 162 11.52 1.18 -3.96
C LEU A 162 11.37 -0.21 -4.62
N SER A 163 10.13 -0.61 -4.94
CA SER A 163 9.82 -1.91 -5.54
C SER A 163 10.55 -2.10 -6.88
N ASP A 164 10.84 -3.34 -7.25
CA ASP A 164 11.45 -3.68 -8.56
C ASP A 164 10.64 -3.05 -9.71
N SER A 165 11.33 -2.41 -10.64
CA SER A 165 10.78 -1.82 -11.87
C SER A 165 9.89 -2.74 -12.71
N LYS A 166 10.00 -4.06 -12.57
CA LYS A 166 9.14 -5.06 -13.22
C LYS A 166 7.73 -5.09 -12.65
N ILE A 167 7.54 -4.61 -11.41
CA ILE A 167 6.23 -4.52 -10.79
C ILE A 167 5.48 -3.36 -11.46
N PRO A 168 4.23 -3.59 -11.92
CA PRO A 168 3.50 -2.62 -12.75
C PRO A 168 2.98 -1.43 -11.95
N PHE A 169 3.88 -0.55 -11.52
CA PHE A 169 3.56 0.73 -10.89
C PHE A 169 2.90 1.66 -11.91
N LYS A 170 1.69 2.13 -11.60
CA LYS A 170 0.89 3.02 -12.46
C LYS A 170 1.00 4.49 -12.09
N GLY A 171 1.94 4.80 -11.20
CA GLY A 171 2.13 6.15 -10.69
C GLY A 171 1.32 6.44 -9.43
N TRP A 172 1.18 7.72 -9.13
CA TRP A 172 0.62 8.21 -7.88
C TRP A 172 -0.80 8.72 -8.09
N ILE A 173 -1.73 8.26 -7.26
CA ILE A 173 -3.05 8.86 -7.15
C ILE A 173 -3.02 9.81 -5.96
N LEU A 174 -3.09 11.11 -6.26
CA LEU A 174 -2.95 12.17 -5.27
C LEU A 174 -4.26 12.95 -5.09
N ARG A 175 -4.51 13.43 -3.88
CA ARG A 175 -5.76 14.08 -3.51
C ARG A 175 -5.49 15.28 -2.62
N LYS A 176 -6.02 16.45 -3.01
CA LYS A 176 -5.92 17.68 -2.20
C LYS A 176 -6.83 17.68 -0.97
N LYS A 177 -7.94 16.93 -0.98
CA LYS A 177 -8.94 16.95 0.11
C LYS A 177 -9.56 15.56 0.34
N LYS A 178 -9.90 15.28 1.61
CA LYS A 178 -10.78 14.18 2.08
C LYS A 178 -10.46 12.77 1.57
N SER A 179 -9.20 12.46 1.25
CA SER A 179 -8.83 11.14 0.71
C SER A 179 -7.38 10.78 1.05
N MET A 180 -6.92 9.65 0.53
CA MET A 180 -5.55 9.15 0.67
C MET A 180 -4.67 9.56 -0.51
N GLN A 181 -3.39 9.34 -0.32
CA GLN A 181 -2.39 9.30 -1.39
C GLN A 181 -2.01 7.83 -1.62
N ASN A 182 -1.90 7.40 -2.87
CA ASN A 182 -1.73 5.99 -3.19
C ASN A 182 -0.66 5.80 -4.27
N ALA A 183 0.30 4.92 -4.02
CA ALA A 183 1.18 4.35 -5.03
C ALA A 183 0.43 3.20 -5.72
N ALA A 184 -0.15 3.47 -6.90
CA ALA A 184 -1.07 2.54 -7.55
C ALA A 184 -0.32 1.35 -8.14
N ILE A 185 -0.49 0.17 -7.53
CA ILE A 185 0.09 -1.10 -7.98
C ILE A 185 -0.99 -2.19 -7.86
N PRO A 186 -1.30 -2.97 -8.90
CA PRO A 186 -0.86 -2.85 -10.30
C PRO A 186 -1.72 -1.87 -11.13
N GLY A 187 -2.63 -1.14 -10.47
CA GLY A 187 -3.74 -0.43 -11.12
C GLY A 187 -4.87 -1.38 -11.52
N ARG A 188 -5.74 -0.94 -12.43
CA ARG A 188 -6.93 -1.68 -12.89
C ARG A 188 -6.65 -3.07 -13.49
N LYS A 189 -5.47 -3.28 -14.09
CA LYS A 189 -5.14 -4.54 -14.76
C LYS A 189 -4.72 -5.58 -13.74
N LEU A 190 -5.33 -6.77 -13.80
CA LEU A 190 -4.94 -7.90 -12.96
C LEU A 190 -3.47 -8.26 -13.19
N LEU A 191 -2.76 -8.42 -12.08
CA LEU A 191 -1.41 -8.95 -11.99
C LEU A 191 -1.50 -10.40 -11.51
N ASP A 192 -0.92 -11.32 -12.26
CA ASP A 192 -0.78 -12.71 -11.85
C ASP A 192 0.24 -12.82 -10.70
N LEU A 193 -0.14 -13.54 -9.64
CA LEU A 193 0.75 -13.90 -8.54
C LEU A 193 1.20 -15.34 -8.75
N GLU A 194 2.49 -15.51 -9.04
CA GLU A 194 3.08 -16.80 -9.35
C GLU A 194 3.58 -17.52 -8.09
N LYS A 195 3.20 -18.78 -7.93
CA LYS A 195 3.65 -19.62 -6.81
C LYS A 195 5.16 -19.78 -6.82
N GLY A 196 5.81 -19.45 -5.69
CA GLY A 196 7.26 -19.46 -5.55
C GLY A 196 7.97 -18.19 -6.02
N ASN A 197 7.21 -17.19 -6.51
CA ASN A 197 7.71 -15.90 -6.94
C ASN A 197 6.86 -14.78 -6.27
N PRO A 198 7.17 -14.40 -5.02
CA PRO A 198 6.37 -13.44 -4.28
C PRO A 198 6.33 -12.08 -4.97
N LEU A 199 5.17 -11.41 -4.86
CA LEU A 199 5.11 -9.98 -5.13
C LEU A 199 5.72 -9.23 -3.93
N VAL A 200 6.84 -8.55 -4.15
CA VAL A 200 7.54 -7.79 -3.11
C VAL A 200 7.37 -6.30 -3.34
N LEU A 201 6.62 -5.63 -2.45
CA LEU A 201 6.46 -4.18 -2.47
C LEU A 201 7.37 -3.55 -1.44
N GLU A 202 8.20 -2.62 -1.89
CA GLU A 202 9.12 -1.89 -1.02
C GLU A 202 8.82 -0.39 -1.10
N HIS A 203 8.66 0.22 0.07
CA HIS A 203 8.38 1.64 0.19
C HIS A 203 9.22 2.26 1.30
N SER A 204 9.66 3.49 1.11
CA SER A 204 10.11 4.32 2.21
C SER A 204 9.14 5.47 2.45
N LEU A 205 8.95 5.79 3.73
CA LEU A 205 8.15 6.93 4.16
C LEU A 205 8.98 7.72 5.17
N GLU A 206 9.26 8.97 4.85
CA GLU A 206 9.98 9.89 5.70
C GLU A 206 9.02 10.97 6.17
N VAL A 207 8.99 11.18 7.48
CA VAL A 207 8.22 12.25 8.13
C VAL A 207 9.20 13.25 8.70
N SER A 208 9.08 14.50 8.27
CA SER A 208 9.82 15.63 8.83
C SER A 208 8.89 16.56 9.59
N LEU A 209 9.35 17.01 10.76
CA LEU A 209 8.71 17.93 11.70
C LEU A 209 9.10 19.39 11.41
#